data_AF-A0A6C0P327-F1
#
_entry.id   AF-A0A6C0P327-F1
#
_cell.length_a   1.000
_cell.length_b   1.000
_cell.length_c   1.000
_cell.angle_alpha   90.00
_cell.angle_beta   90.00
_cell.angle_gamma   90.00
#
_symmetry.space_group_name_H-M   'P 1'
#
loop_
_entity.id
_entity.type
_entity.pdbx_description
1 polymer ?
#
loop_
_entity_poly.entity_id
_entity_poly.type
_entity_poly.pdbx_seq_one_letter_code
_entity_poly.pdbx_strand_id
1 'polypeptide(L)'
;MENTSALGEISTVLQSRYGCKLVRLNGGYTNMTFLLEGTSPLLVAKVTGLLYPDTLNEISSLNLLVKSGITPIIHDVLDIANLSIVLMEYRIGENGQSILDSGNLDRMKIVYKKLGQFLASRIHSKPLADSDHGIRRSNIENLKLNLEAEFVPENLISQSRIVLSSIDVNEQNWVLTHGDYGPHNILTDDKNNFSVLDWEWAEWGNPLNDVAWVCWFTKLHYPLLAPILNRTFIDEYILHNPMPITPNQLKACSLYKAWNVIYRVRDATPEVKKEWLRRLEWTLNSDFSYVVS
;
A
#
# COMPACT_ATOMS: atom_id res chain seq x y z
N MET A 1 16.04 25.38 9.38
CA MET A 1 15.46 26.28 10.40
C MET A 1 13.97 26.53 10.16
N GLU A 2 13.43 26.44 8.94
CA GLU A 2 11.98 26.61 8.67
C GLU A 2 11.09 25.46 9.16
N ASN A 3 11.53 24.20 9.14
CA ASN A 3 10.70 23.07 9.57
C ASN A 3 10.38 23.03 11.09
N THR A 4 11.21 23.67 11.91
CA THR A 4 11.03 23.65 13.37
C THR A 4 9.93 24.63 13.82
N SER A 5 9.71 25.73 13.08
CA SER A 5 8.62 26.67 13.39
C SER A 5 7.26 26.13 12.96
N ALA A 6 7.18 25.49 11.80
CA ALA A 6 5.93 24.90 11.29
C ALA A 6 5.41 23.78 12.21
N LEU A 7 6.30 22.93 12.72
CA LEU A 7 5.93 21.87 13.68
C LEU A 7 5.46 22.42 15.04
N GLY A 8 6.09 23.51 15.50
CA GLY A 8 5.65 24.21 16.72
C GLY A 8 4.26 24.81 16.57
N GLU A 9 3.96 25.39 15.40
CA GLU A 9 2.65 25.92 15.06
C GLU A 9 1.58 24.83 14.98
N ILE A 10 1.86 23.73 14.27
CA ILE A 10 0.96 22.55 14.21
C ILE A 10 0.64 22.04 15.60
N SER A 11 1.68 21.89 16.44
CA SER A 11 1.51 21.40 17.81
C SER A 11 0.58 22.32 18.60
N THR A 12 0.83 23.62 18.54
CA THR A 12 0.02 24.63 19.25
C THR A 12 -1.44 24.58 18.79
N VAL A 13 -1.69 24.54 17.47
CA VAL A 13 -3.05 24.53 16.93
C VAL A 13 -3.80 23.25 17.30
N LEU A 14 -3.19 22.08 17.12
CA LEU A 14 -3.84 20.80 17.43
C LEU A 14 -4.10 20.65 18.94
N GLN A 15 -3.14 21.03 19.78
CA GLN A 15 -3.32 20.96 21.24
C GLN A 15 -4.39 21.94 21.72
N SER A 16 -4.42 23.17 21.18
CA SER A 16 -5.43 24.16 21.54
C SER A 16 -6.83 23.79 21.04
N ARG A 17 -6.95 23.23 19.83
CA ARG A 17 -8.25 22.92 19.22
C ARG A 17 -8.88 21.65 19.80
N TYR A 18 -8.07 20.64 20.11
CA TYR A 18 -8.57 19.34 20.54
C TYR A 18 -8.31 19.04 22.03
N GLY A 19 -7.68 19.95 22.77
CA GLY A 19 -7.39 19.76 24.20
C GLY A 19 -6.53 18.52 24.47
N CYS A 20 -5.58 18.24 23.58
CA CYS A 20 -4.83 16.98 23.55
C CYS A 20 -3.34 17.18 23.79
N LYS A 21 -2.62 16.07 23.95
CA LYS A 21 -1.15 16.02 23.89
C LYS A 21 -0.72 15.27 22.64
N LEU A 22 0.22 15.84 21.89
CA LEU A 22 0.77 15.16 20.71
C LEU A 22 1.89 14.20 21.12
N VAL A 23 1.75 12.95 20.69
CA VAL A 23 2.78 11.92 20.85
C VAL A 23 3.21 11.46 19.46
N ARG A 24 4.50 11.56 19.15
CA ARG A 24 5.00 11.12 17.84
C ARG A 24 4.86 9.61 17.72
N LEU A 25 4.25 9.15 16.62
CA LEU A 25 4.23 7.73 16.27
C LEU A 25 5.46 7.38 15.42
N ASN A 26 6.00 6.18 15.67
CA ASN A 26 7.09 5.60 14.89
C ASN A 26 6.53 4.82 13.69
N GLY A 27 7.28 4.74 12.59
CA GLY A 27 6.95 3.89 11.44
C GLY A 27 6.39 4.61 10.19
N GLY A 28 6.13 5.92 10.25
CA GLY A 28 5.84 6.71 9.04
C GLY A 28 7.13 7.04 8.28
N TYR A 29 7.34 6.44 7.11
CA TYR A 29 8.53 6.68 6.27
C TYR A 29 8.43 8.00 5.49
N THR A 30 7.24 8.31 4.98
CA THR A 30 6.96 9.48 4.12
C THR A 30 6.37 10.65 4.89
N ASN A 31 5.55 10.39 5.91
CA ASN A 31 4.74 11.40 6.57
C ASN A 31 4.95 11.46 8.08
N MET A 32 4.70 12.64 8.63
CA MET A 32 4.83 12.88 10.06
C MET A 32 3.53 12.55 10.78
N THR A 33 3.54 11.50 11.61
CA THR A 33 2.31 11.00 12.24
C THR A 33 2.33 11.20 13.75
N PHE A 34 1.25 11.77 14.31
CA PHE A 34 1.10 12.04 15.73
C PHE A 34 -0.19 11.46 16.29
N LEU A 35 -0.13 10.83 17.45
CA LEU A 35 -1.29 10.49 18.27
C LEU A 35 -1.74 11.71 19.06
N LEU A 36 -3.04 11.99 19.06
CA LEU A 36 -3.66 13.04 19.87
C LEU A 36 -4.15 12.42 21.19
N GLU A 37 -3.24 12.25 22.14
CA GLU A 37 -3.53 11.69 23.46
C GLU A 37 -4.53 12.59 24.23
N GLY A 38 -5.62 12.00 24.71
CA GLY A 38 -6.68 12.70 25.44
C GLY A 38 -7.96 12.99 24.64
N THR A 39 -7.98 12.74 23.33
CA THR A 39 -9.22 12.89 22.54
C THR A 39 -10.16 11.70 22.70
N SER A 40 -11.46 11.93 22.50
CA SER A 40 -12.49 10.88 22.42
C SER A 40 -13.40 11.14 21.20
N PRO A 41 -13.34 10.33 20.13
CA PRO A 41 -12.48 9.15 19.98
C PRO A 41 -10.98 9.50 19.91
N LEU A 42 -10.12 8.50 20.05
CA LEU A 42 -8.68 8.68 19.94
C LEU A 42 -8.30 8.93 18.47
N LEU A 43 -7.51 9.98 18.22
CA LEU A 43 -7.21 10.45 16.86
C LEU A 43 -5.71 10.39 16.52
N VAL A 44 -5.44 10.29 15.23
CA VAL A 44 -4.13 10.41 14.61
C VAL A 44 -4.12 11.60 13.66
N ALA A 45 -3.09 12.44 13.75
CA ALA A 45 -2.76 13.44 12.74
C ALA A 45 -1.66 12.92 11.83
N LYS A 46 -1.96 12.75 10.54
CA LYS A 46 -0.96 12.53 9.48
C LYS A 46 -0.67 13.89 8.83
N VAL A 47 0.55 14.40 9.04
CA VAL A 47 1.03 15.69 8.53
C VAL A 47 1.83 15.46 7.25
N THR A 48 1.42 16.13 6.19
CA THR A 48 1.92 15.97 4.82
C THR A 48 2.17 17.35 4.19
N GLY A 49 2.84 17.41 3.03
CA GLY A 49 2.95 18.64 2.25
C GLY A 49 1.57 19.10 1.73
N LEU A 50 1.36 20.41 1.59
CA LEU A 50 0.10 20.96 1.07
C LEU A 50 -0.21 20.41 -0.33
N LEU A 51 -1.46 19.95 -0.53
CA LEU A 51 -1.98 19.46 -1.81
C LEU A 51 -1.10 18.38 -2.47
N TYR A 52 -0.41 17.56 -1.68
CA TYR A 52 0.37 16.47 -2.22
C TYR A 52 -0.58 15.44 -2.88
N PRO A 53 -0.38 15.05 -4.17
CA PRO A 53 -1.31 14.18 -4.88
C PRO A 53 -1.58 12.85 -4.18
N ASP A 54 -0.60 12.32 -3.46
CA ASP A 54 -0.71 11.10 -2.66
C ASP A 54 -1.64 11.29 -1.45
N THR A 55 -1.60 12.46 -0.78
CA THR A 55 -2.52 12.80 0.31
C THR A 55 -3.96 12.89 -0.17
N LEU A 56 -4.20 13.56 -1.30
CA LEU A 56 -5.55 13.66 -1.89
C LEU A 56 -6.07 12.29 -2.29
N ASN A 57 -5.21 11.45 -2.87
CA ASN A 57 -5.53 10.08 -3.25
C ASN A 57 -5.90 9.20 -2.04
N GLU A 58 -5.17 9.33 -0.94
CA GLU A 58 -5.51 8.66 0.33
C GLU A 58 -6.85 9.13 0.86
N ILE A 59 -7.11 10.44 0.90
CA ILE A 59 -8.39 11.01 1.36
C ILE A 59 -9.57 10.46 0.53
N SER A 60 -9.45 10.47 -0.80
CA SER A 60 -10.47 9.93 -1.70
C SER A 60 -10.71 8.43 -1.45
N SER A 61 -9.64 7.66 -1.26
CA SER A 61 -9.72 6.21 -1.00
C SER A 61 -10.39 5.89 0.33
N LEU A 62 -10.03 6.60 1.39
CA LEU A 62 -10.63 6.45 2.72
C LEU A 62 -12.12 6.84 2.72
N ASN A 63 -12.49 7.92 2.02
CA ASN A 63 -13.88 8.32 1.86
C ASN A 63 -14.72 7.28 1.12
N LEU A 64 -14.18 6.69 0.04
CA LEU A 64 -14.84 5.60 -0.69
C LEU A 64 -15.04 4.36 0.20
N LEU A 65 -14.10 4.09 1.10
CA LEU A 65 -14.08 2.91 1.96
C LEU A 65 -14.67 3.14 3.36
N VAL A 66 -15.22 4.31 3.67
CA VAL A 66 -15.68 4.66 5.03
C VAL A 66 -16.67 3.64 5.61
N LYS A 67 -17.50 3.00 4.78
CA LYS A 67 -18.48 1.98 5.18
C LYS A 67 -17.92 0.56 5.24
N SER A 68 -16.65 0.36 4.89
CA SER A 68 -16.01 -0.97 4.86
C SER A 68 -15.68 -1.50 6.26
N GLY A 69 -15.52 -0.60 7.23
CA GLY A 69 -15.12 -0.92 8.61
C GLY A 69 -13.65 -1.33 8.78
N ILE A 70 -12.90 -1.44 7.69
CA ILE A 70 -11.50 -1.88 7.67
C ILE A 70 -10.51 -0.73 7.50
N THR A 71 -10.96 0.51 7.35
CA THR A 71 -10.11 1.69 7.16
C THR A 71 -10.28 2.69 8.30
N PRO A 72 -9.26 3.51 8.61
CA PRO A 72 -9.42 4.66 9.49
C PRO A 72 -10.49 5.61 8.94
N ILE A 73 -11.35 6.13 9.81
CA ILE A 73 -12.33 7.15 9.45
C ILE A 73 -11.64 8.53 9.51
N ILE A 74 -11.77 9.32 8.44
CA ILE A 74 -11.34 10.71 8.45
C ILE A 74 -12.33 11.54 9.27
N HIS A 75 -11.80 12.28 10.24
CA HIS A 75 -12.55 13.19 11.10
C HIS A 75 -12.48 14.65 10.62
N ASP A 76 -11.31 15.06 10.13
CA ASP A 76 -11.08 16.45 9.71
C ASP A 76 -9.87 16.53 8.76
N VAL A 77 -9.80 17.58 7.95
CA VAL A 77 -8.64 17.91 7.12
C VAL A 77 -8.34 19.39 7.30
N LEU A 78 -7.13 19.70 7.75
CA LEU A 78 -6.71 21.05 8.11
C LEU A 78 -5.48 21.45 7.30
N ASP A 79 -5.46 22.68 6.82
CA ASP A 79 -4.26 23.27 6.21
C ASP A 79 -3.67 24.31 7.17
N ILE A 80 -2.41 24.11 7.56
CA ILE A 80 -1.68 24.97 8.51
C ILE A 80 -0.26 25.15 8.00
N ALA A 81 0.22 26.39 7.90
CA ALA A 81 1.62 26.70 7.56
C ALA A 81 2.16 25.95 6.32
N ASN A 82 1.37 25.88 5.22
CA ASN A 82 1.69 25.12 3.99
C ASN A 82 1.84 23.60 4.18
N LEU A 83 1.23 23.04 5.22
CA LEU A 83 1.13 21.61 5.46
C LEU A 83 -0.34 21.22 5.52
N SER A 84 -0.65 20.02 5.03
CA SER A 84 -1.98 19.45 5.14
C SER A 84 -1.98 18.35 6.20
N ILE A 85 -2.95 18.40 7.10
CA ILE A 85 -3.10 17.53 8.26
C ILE A 85 -4.39 16.74 8.07
N VAL A 86 -4.26 15.45 7.87
CA VAL A 86 -5.40 14.53 7.84
C VAL A 86 -5.59 13.97 9.25
N LEU A 87 -6.69 14.35 9.90
CA LEU A 87 -7.09 13.81 11.20
C LEU A 87 -7.99 12.60 10.98
N MET A 88 -7.58 11.47 11.54
CA MET A 88 -8.26 10.19 11.34
C MET A 88 -8.32 9.38 12.63
N GLU A 89 -9.22 8.39 12.66
CA GLU A 89 -9.37 7.46 13.77
C GLU A 89 -8.05 6.73 14.08
N TYR A 90 -7.67 6.65 15.36
CA TYR A 90 -6.61 5.76 15.78
C TYR A 90 -7.10 4.31 15.76
N ARG A 91 -6.41 3.46 14.97
CA ARG A 91 -6.71 2.03 14.89
C ARG A 91 -5.83 1.26 15.89
N ILE A 92 -6.47 0.54 16.79
CA ILE A 92 -5.80 -0.34 17.75
C ILE A 92 -5.44 -1.66 17.05
N GLY A 93 -4.23 -2.16 17.27
CA GLY A 93 -3.85 -3.52 16.88
C GLY A 93 -2.34 -3.73 16.82
N GLU A 94 -1.94 -4.99 16.75
CA GLU A 94 -0.58 -5.41 16.44
C GLU A 94 -0.36 -5.33 14.93
N ASN A 95 0.79 -4.81 14.51
CA ASN A 95 1.15 -4.73 13.11
C ASN A 95 1.40 -6.13 12.53
N GLY A 96 0.87 -6.39 11.33
CA GLY A 96 1.02 -7.68 10.66
C GLY A 96 2.48 -8.06 10.41
N GLN A 97 3.36 -7.10 10.13
CA GLN A 97 4.80 -7.33 10.01
C GLN A 97 5.40 -7.87 11.31
N SER A 98 5.03 -7.30 12.46
CA SER A 98 5.51 -7.78 13.77
C SER A 98 5.08 -9.22 14.05
N ILE A 99 3.91 -9.64 13.57
CA ILE A 99 3.46 -11.03 13.66
C ILE A 99 4.33 -11.95 12.79
N LEU A 100 4.73 -11.51 11.60
CA LEU A 100 5.65 -12.25 10.74
C LEU A 100 7.04 -12.35 11.38
N ASP A 101 7.52 -11.26 11.96
CA ASP A 101 8.83 -11.21 12.61
C ASP A 101 8.89 -12.12 13.87
N SER A 102 7.73 -12.43 14.47
CA SER A 102 7.63 -13.34 15.62
C SER A 102 7.96 -14.81 15.31
N GLY A 103 7.95 -15.22 14.03
CA GLY A 103 8.18 -16.62 13.64
C GLY A 103 7.02 -17.59 13.91
N ASN A 104 5.89 -17.12 14.45
CA ASN A 104 4.73 -17.99 14.72
C ASN A 104 3.91 -18.27 13.45
N LEU A 105 4.16 -19.43 12.82
CA LEU A 105 3.54 -19.82 11.55
C LEU A 105 2.01 -19.85 11.58
N ASP A 106 1.39 -20.28 12.68
CA ASP A 106 -0.07 -20.35 12.78
C ASP A 106 -0.69 -18.96 12.78
N ARG A 107 -0.08 -18.01 13.51
CA ARG A 107 -0.51 -16.60 13.48
C ARG A 107 -0.29 -15.98 12.10
N MET A 108 0.84 -16.28 11.43
CA MET A 108 1.08 -15.79 10.07
C MET A 108 0.03 -16.30 9.08
N LYS A 109 -0.33 -17.59 9.13
CA LYS A 109 -1.39 -18.14 8.28
C LYS A 109 -2.73 -17.45 8.51
N ILE A 110 -3.07 -17.13 9.76
CA ILE A 110 -4.29 -16.36 10.08
C ILE A 110 -4.23 -14.97 9.44
N VAL A 111 -3.10 -14.27 9.51
CA VAL A 111 -2.91 -12.96 8.86
C VAL A 111 -3.06 -13.08 7.34
N TYR A 112 -2.40 -14.04 6.71
CA TYR A 112 -2.46 -14.23 5.25
C TYR A 112 -3.85 -14.64 4.75
N LYS A 113 -4.57 -15.46 5.53
CA LYS A 113 -5.97 -15.76 5.25
C LYS A 113 -6.80 -14.48 5.27
N LYS A 114 -6.71 -13.68 6.33
CA LYS A 114 -7.45 -12.41 6.43
C LYS A 114 -7.07 -11.40 5.33
N LEU A 115 -5.80 -11.32 4.96
CA LEU A 115 -5.35 -10.51 3.83
C LEU A 115 -6.12 -10.88 2.55
N GLY A 116 -6.21 -12.17 2.23
CA GLY A 116 -6.90 -12.65 1.03
C GLY A 116 -8.39 -12.34 1.09
N GLN A 117 -9.03 -12.67 2.22
CA GLN A 117 -10.45 -12.43 2.44
C GLN A 117 -10.83 -10.95 2.33
N PHE A 118 -10.12 -10.05 3.02
CA PHE A 118 -10.48 -8.64 3.04
C PHE A 118 -10.16 -7.91 1.75
N LEU A 119 -9.03 -8.24 1.12
CA LEU A 119 -8.70 -7.71 -0.19
C LEU A 119 -9.81 -8.02 -1.20
N ALA A 120 -10.21 -9.29 -1.30
CA ALA A 120 -11.28 -9.71 -2.21
C ALA A 120 -12.65 -9.08 -1.85
N SER A 121 -13.10 -9.25 -0.60
CA SER A 121 -14.49 -8.96 -0.23
C SER A 121 -14.78 -7.50 0.13
N ARG A 122 -13.77 -6.70 0.52
CA ARG A 122 -13.97 -5.32 1.00
C ARG A 122 -13.35 -4.26 0.10
N ILE A 123 -12.22 -4.58 -0.54
CA ILE A 123 -11.45 -3.62 -1.34
C ILE A 123 -11.74 -3.85 -2.83
N HIS A 124 -11.38 -5.03 -3.36
CA HIS A 124 -11.56 -5.37 -4.77
C HIS A 124 -13.02 -5.62 -5.16
N SER A 125 -13.94 -5.63 -4.19
CA SER A 125 -15.39 -5.61 -4.46
C SER A 125 -15.91 -4.24 -4.92
N LYS A 126 -15.03 -3.23 -5.03
CA LYS A 126 -15.31 -1.91 -5.58
C LYS A 126 -14.81 -1.84 -7.03
N PRO A 127 -15.69 -2.08 -8.04
CA PRO A 127 -15.30 -1.90 -9.43
C PRO A 127 -15.14 -0.41 -9.75
N LEU A 128 -14.31 -0.10 -10.76
CA LEU A 128 -14.29 1.23 -11.35
C LEU A 128 -15.68 1.57 -11.90
N ALA A 129 -16.24 2.70 -11.44
CA ALA A 129 -17.49 3.25 -11.93
C ALA A 129 -17.22 4.40 -12.93
N ASP A 130 -18.28 5.07 -13.41
CA ASP A 130 -18.15 6.21 -14.33
C ASP A 130 -17.35 7.39 -13.75
N SER A 131 -17.28 7.49 -12.42
CA SER A 131 -16.42 8.45 -11.71
C SER A 131 -15.28 7.72 -11.01
N ASP A 132 -14.08 8.28 -11.10
CA ASP A 132 -12.89 7.80 -10.40
C ASP A 132 -12.84 8.23 -8.93
N HIS A 133 -13.81 9.03 -8.45
CA HIS A 133 -13.85 9.57 -7.10
C HIS A 133 -12.58 10.35 -6.68
N GLY A 134 -11.82 10.88 -7.64
CA GLY A 134 -10.53 11.54 -7.40
C GLY A 134 -9.40 10.59 -7.01
N ILE A 135 -9.60 9.27 -7.15
CA ILE A 135 -8.56 8.25 -6.98
C ILE A 135 -7.85 8.08 -8.32
N ARG A 136 -6.52 7.99 -8.30
CA ARG A 136 -5.71 7.84 -9.50
C ARG A 136 -6.06 6.56 -10.25
N ARG A 137 -5.83 6.59 -11.56
CA ARG A 137 -5.86 5.41 -12.42
C ARG A 137 -4.48 4.79 -12.54
N SER A 138 -4.44 3.48 -12.74
CA SER A 138 -3.23 2.74 -13.06
C SER A 138 -2.53 3.36 -14.27
N ASN A 139 -1.20 3.49 -14.19
CA ASN A 139 -0.37 4.03 -15.27
C ASN A 139 0.20 2.94 -16.19
N ILE A 140 -0.39 1.73 -16.18
CA ILE A 140 0.15 0.56 -16.89
C ILE A 140 0.34 0.80 -18.39
N GLU A 141 -0.59 1.48 -19.05
CA GLU A 141 -0.48 1.83 -20.48
C GLU A 141 0.74 2.70 -20.74
N ASN A 142 0.95 3.73 -19.92
CA ASN A 142 2.12 4.59 -20.03
C ASN A 142 3.41 3.81 -19.75
N LEU A 143 3.41 2.90 -18.76
CA LEU A 143 4.56 2.03 -18.49
C LEU A 143 4.88 1.10 -19.67
N LYS A 144 3.89 0.59 -20.40
CA LYS A 144 4.13 -0.24 -21.59
C LYS A 144 4.78 0.55 -22.72
N LEU A 145 4.36 1.80 -22.93
CA LEU A 145 4.83 2.65 -24.01
C LEU A 145 6.18 3.31 -23.69
N ASN A 146 6.28 3.91 -22.51
CA ASN A 146 7.34 4.86 -22.12
C ASN A 146 8.11 4.36 -20.89
N LEU A 147 8.58 3.11 -20.91
CA LEU A 147 9.39 2.57 -19.82
C LEU A 147 10.84 3.09 -19.87
N GLU A 148 11.20 4.01 -19.00
CA GLU A 148 12.54 4.59 -18.96
C GLU A 148 12.92 4.99 -17.54
N ALA A 149 14.20 4.88 -17.15
CA ALA A 149 14.72 5.49 -15.93
C ALA A 149 16.24 5.56 -16.05
N GLU A 150 16.80 6.76 -15.91
CA GLU A 150 18.23 7.04 -16.17
C GLU A 150 19.19 6.11 -15.41
N PHE A 151 18.85 5.75 -14.18
CA PHE A 151 19.68 4.89 -13.33
C PHE A 151 19.45 3.39 -13.54
N VAL A 152 18.49 2.99 -14.38
CA VAL A 152 18.18 1.58 -14.66
C VAL A 152 18.89 1.13 -15.94
N PRO A 153 19.70 0.06 -15.88
CA PRO A 153 20.36 -0.50 -17.06
C PRO A 153 19.36 -0.89 -18.18
N GLU A 154 19.72 -0.59 -19.43
CA GLU A 154 18.86 -0.83 -20.61
C GLU A 154 18.45 -2.31 -20.76
N ASN A 155 19.33 -3.24 -20.39
CA ASN A 155 18.99 -4.67 -20.43
C ASN A 155 17.84 -5.04 -19.46
N LEU A 156 17.72 -4.36 -18.31
CA LEU A 156 16.62 -4.57 -17.37
C LEU A 156 15.34 -3.87 -17.86
N ILE A 157 15.45 -2.71 -18.51
CA ILE A 157 14.33 -2.02 -19.17
C ILE A 157 13.75 -2.91 -20.26
N SER A 158 14.58 -3.37 -21.19
CA SER A 158 14.19 -4.23 -22.31
C SER A 158 13.50 -5.52 -21.84
N GLN A 159 14.06 -6.20 -20.82
CA GLN A 159 13.40 -7.39 -20.23
C GLN A 159 12.07 -7.03 -19.56
N SER A 160 12.01 -5.91 -18.84
CA SER A 160 10.78 -5.46 -18.18
C SER A 160 9.67 -5.18 -19.20
N ARG A 161 9.98 -4.56 -20.35
CA ARG A 161 9.00 -4.30 -21.42
C ARG A 161 8.36 -5.60 -21.93
N ILE A 162 9.16 -6.64 -22.13
CA ILE A 162 8.67 -7.96 -22.59
C ILE A 162 7.70 -8.56 -21.58
N VAL A 163 7.98 -8.45 -20.28
CA VAL A 163 7.10 -9.02 -19.25
C VAL A 163 5.86 -8.16 -19.04
N LEU A 164 6.00 -6.83 -19.02
CA LEU A 164 4.88 -5.90 -18.83
C LEU A 164 3.87 -5.97 -19.96
N SER A 165 4.28 -6.31 -21.19
CA SER A 165 3.36 -6.39 -22.34
C SER A 165 2.23 -7.40 -22.14
N SER A 166 2.39 -8.39 -21.27
CA SER A 166 1.37 -9.41 -20.98
C SER A 166 0.29 -8.98 -19.98
N ILE A 167 0.39 -7.80 -19.36
CA ILE A 167 -0.60 -7.34 -18.38
C ILE A 167 -1.91 -6.97 -19.09
N ASP A 168 -3.04 -7.44 -18.55
CA ASP A 168 -4.36 -6.99 -18.99
C ASP A 168 -4.62 -5.54 -18.52
N VAL A 169 -4.99 -4.71 -19.48
CA VAL A 169 -5.23 -3.27 -19.37
C VAL A 169 -6.72 -2.92 -19.51
N ASN A 170 -7.58 -3.92 -19.65
CA ASN A 170 -9.02 -3.71 -19.75
C ASN A 170 -9.58 -3.06 -18.47
N GLU A 171 -9.94 -1.79 -18.56
CA GLU A 171 -10.50 -1.02 -17.45
C GLU A 171 -11.82 -1.59 -16.92
N GLN A 172 -12.56 -2.38 -17.71
CA GLN A 172 -13.79 -3.04 -17.24
C GLN A 172 -13.52 -4.05 -16.12
N ASN A 173 -12.28 -4.54 -16.03
CA ASN A 173 -11.84 -5.45 -14.97
C ASN A 173 -11.18 -4.71 -13.80
N TRP A 174 -11.10 -3.37 -13.86
CA TRP A 174 -10.42 -2.61 -12.83
C TRP A 174 -11.27 -2.46 -11.58
N VAL A 175 -10.58 -2.53 -10.45
CA VAL A 175 -11.13 -2.38 -9.11
C VAL A 175 -10.30 -1.39 -8.35
N LEU A 176 -10.80 -0.95 -7.19
CA LEU A 176 -9.96 -0.24 -6.25
C LEU A 176 -8.86 -1.20 -5.78
N THR A 177 -7.61 -0.80 -5.96
CA THR A 177 -6.44 -1.46 -5.38
C THR A 177 -5.81 -0.52 -4.37
N HIS A 178 -5.15 -1.08 -3.36
CA HIS A 178 -4.42 -0.33 -2.33
C HIS A 178 -3.05 0.12 -2.82
N GLY A 179 -2.39 -0.68 -3.67
CA GLY A 179 -1.12 -0.36 -4.30
C GLY A 179 0.13 -0.51 -3.42
N ASP A 180 -0.03 -0.79 -2.13
CA ASP A 180 1.04 -1.24 -1.23
C ASP A 180 0.46 -2.24 -0.20
N TYR A 181 -0.44 -3.11 -0.67
CA TYR A 181 -1.12 -4.06 0.20
C TYR A 181 -0.16 -5.13 0.71
N GLY A 182 -0.10 -5.32 2.03
CA GLY A 182 0.75 -6.33 2.65
C GLY A 182 0.69 -6.32 4.17
N PRO A 183 1.31 -7.30 4.84
CA PRO A 183 1.29 -7.41 6.31
C PRO A 183 1.77 -6.15 7.04
N HIS A 184 2.69 -5.38 6.43
CA HIS A 184 3.23 -4.15 7.00
C HIS A 184 2.21 -3.01 7.11
N ASN A 185 1.15 -3.02 6.30
CA ASN A 185 0.09 -2.01 6.30
C ASN A 185 -1.19 -2.49 6.99
N ILE A 186 -1.10 -3.57 7.77
CA ILE A 186 -2.23 -4.14 8.51
C ILE A 186 -2.04 -4.01 10.01
N LEU A 187 -3.12 -3.70 10.71
CA LEU A 187 -3.27 -3.93 12.14
C LEU A 187 -4.32 -5.00 12.42
N THR A 188 -4.02 -5.90 13.37
CA THR A 188 -5.00 -6.85 13.93
C THR A 188 -5.11 -6.68 15.44
N ASP A 189 -6.34 -6.61 15.95
CA ASP A 189 -6.58 -6.56 17.40
C ASP A 189 -6.89 -7.95 17.98
N ASP A 190 -7.02 -8.01 19.31
CA ASP A 190 -7.35 -9.24 20.05
C ASP A 190 -8.72 -9.82 19.69
N LYS A 191 -9.63 -8.98 19.15
CA LYS A 191 -10.94 -9.38 18.66
C LYS A 191 -10.90 -9.82 17.21
N ASN A 192 -9.71 -9.97 16.64
CA ASN A 192 -9.50 -10.34 15.25
C ASN A 192 -10.03 -9.31 14.24
N ASN A 193 -10.32 -8.08 14.65
CA ASN A 193 -10.61 -6.99 13.71
C ASN A 193 -9.35 -6.67 12.91
N PHE A 194 -9.57 -6.19 11.68
CA PHE A 194 -8.50 -5.95 10.72
C PHE A 194 -8.62 -4.53 10.21
N SER A 195 -7.51 -3.81 10.26
CA SER A 195 -7.45 -2.44 9.75
C SER A 195 -6.35 -2.35 8.71
N VAL A 196 -6.65 -1.71 7.60
CA VAL A 196 -5.75 -1.48 6.47
C VAL A 196 -5.39 0.00 6.46
N LEU A 197 -4.10 0.29 6.52
CA LEU A 197 -3.55 1.64 6.65
C LEU A 197 -2.80 2.04 5.38
N ASP A 198 -2.52 3.34 5.26
CA ASP A 198 -1.62 3.92 4.24
C ASP A 198 -2.09 3.76 2.79
N TRP A 199 -3.17 4.46 2.45
CA TRP A 199 -3.86 4.36 1.15
C TRP A 199 -3.28 5.30 0.08
N GLU A 200 -2.10 5.85 0.30
CA GLU A 200 -1.53 6.89 -0.57
C GLU A 200 -1.16 6.35 -1.98
N TRP A 201 -0.97 5.03 -2.11
CA TRP A 201 -0.68 4.31 -3.35
C TRP A 201 -1.89 3.70 -4.05
N ALA A 202 -3.09 3.93 -3.52
CA ALA A 202 -4.30 3.35 -4.05
C ALA A 202 -4.53 3.79 -5.49
N GLU A 203 -5.09 2.91 -6.32
CA GLU A 203 -5.40 3.21 -7.71
C GLU A 203 -6.58 2.37 -8.20
N TRP A 204 -7.27 2.86 -9.22
CA TRP A 204 -8.09 2.01 -10.08
C TRP A 204 -7.18 1.21 -10.99
N GLY A 205 -7.16 -0.11 -10.81
CA GLY A 205 -6.23 -0.96 -11.54
C GLY A 205 -6.62 -2.42 -11.55
N ASN A 206 -5.75 -3.23 -12.17
CA ASN A 206 -5.94 -4.68 -12.23
C ASN A 206 -5.86 -5.27 -10.81
N PRO A 207 -6.84 -6.08 -10.36
CA PRO A 207 -6.81 -6.70 -9.03
C PRO A 207 -5.54 -7.53 -8.77
N LEU A 208 -4.89 -8.05 -9.82
CA LEU A 208 -3.63 -8.78 -9.69
C LEU A 208 -2.48 -7.91 -9.22
N ASN A 209 -2.58 -6.57 -9.27
CA ASN A 209 -1.53 -5.67 -8.79
C ASN A 209 -1.27 -5.88 -7.29
N ASP A 210 -2.31 -5.88 -6.45
CA ASP A 210 -2.15 -6.12 -5.01
C ASP A 210 -1.85 -7.59 -4.69
N VAL A 211 -2.49 -8.53 -5.40
CA VAL A 211 -2.24 -9.97 -5.21
C VAL A 211 -0.78 -10.33 -5.50
N ALA A 212 -0.24 -9.82 -6.61
CA ALA A 212 1.15 -9.99 -6.98
C ALA A 212 2.08 -9.32 -5.98
N TRP A 213 1.73 -8.14 -5.48
CA TRP A 213 2.54 -7.42 -4.50
C TRP A 213 2.71 -8.18 -3.18
N VAL A 214 1.61 -8.75 -2.64
CA VAL A 214 1.68 -9.62 -1.45
C VAL A 214 2.58 -10.83 -1.71
N CYS A 215 2.40 -11.49 -2.87
CA CYS A 215 3.21 -12.66 -3.22
C CYS A 215 4.69 -12.33 -3.36
N TRP A 216 4.99 -11.21 -4.02
CA TRP A 216 6.32 -10.67 -4.22
C TRP A 216 7.00 -10.33 -2.90
N PHE A 217 6.32 -9.58 -2.03
CA PHE A 217 6.81 -9.17 -0.72
C PHE A 217 7.20 -10.40 0.12
N THR A 218 6.28 -11.36 0.20
CA THR A 218 6.49 -12.58 0.97
C THR A 218 7.64 -13.40 0.42
N LYS A 219 7.75 -13.53 -0.91
CA LYS A 219 8.83 -14.30 -1.54
C LYS A 219 10.19 -13.62 -1.34
N LEU A 220 10.24 -12.30 -1.40
CA LEU A 220 11.48 -11.54 -1.24
C LEU A 220 11.99 -11.58 0.21
N HIS A 221 11.09 -11.41 1.18
CA HIS A 221 11.47 -11.25 2.59
C HIS A 221 11.38 -12.55 3.40
N TYR A 222 10.51 -13.48 3.01
CA TYR A 222 10.23 -14.74 3.70
C TYR A 222 10.29 -15.95 2.75
N PRO A 223 11.38 -16.17 2.01
CA PRO A 223 11.43 -17.14 0.90
C PRO A 223 11.08 -18.57 1.32
N LEU A 224 11.45 -18.99 2.54
CA LEU A 224 11.16 -20.34 3.06
C LEU A 224 9.68 -20.53 3.42
N LEU A 225 8.98 -19.45 3.78
CA LEU A 225 7.57 -19.47 4.17
C LEU A 225 6.63 -19.13 3.00
N ALA A 226 7.17 -18.49 1.95
CA ALA A 226 6.40 -18.02 0.82
C ALA A 226 5.50 -19.08 0.17
N PRO A 227 5.91 -20.35 -0.02
CA PRO A 227 4.99 -21.36 -0.57
C PRO A 227 3.74 -21.56 0.28
N ILE A 228 3.88 -21.58 1.60
CA ILE A 228 2.76 -21.83 2.52
C ILE A 228 1.89 -20.57 2.65
N LEU A 229 2.53 -19.42 2.85
CA LEU A 229 1.83 -18.16 3.11
C LEU A 229 1.13 -17.63 1.85
N ASN A 230 1.81 -17.60 0.71
CA ASN A 230 1.20 -17.12 -0.54
C ASN A 230 0.07 -18.04 -1.00
N ARG A 231 0.21 -19.36 -0.82
CA ARG A 231 -0.90 -20.30 -1.09
C ARG A 231 -2.10 -20.01 -0.18
N THR A 232 -1.87 -19.84 1.12
CA THR A 232 -2.93 -19.50 2.08
C THR A 232 -3.66 -18.20 1.69
N PHE A 233 -2.92 -17.17 1.28
CA PHE A 233 -3.50 -15.90 0.84
C PHE A 233 -4.28 -16.02 -0.47
N ILE A 234 -3.73 -16.69 -1.48
CA ILE A 234 -4.38 -16.82 -2.78
C ILE A 234 -5.61 -17.71 -2.71
N ASP A 235 -5.56 -18.84 -2.00
CA ASP A 235 -6.71 -19.72 -1.86
C ASP A 235 -7.88 -18.98 -1.22
N GLU A 236 -7.61 -18.18 -0.19
CA GLU A 236 -8.65 -17.36 0.44
C GLU A 236 -9.11 -16.22 -0.49
N TYR A 237 -8.21 -15.55 -1.19
CA TYR A 237 -8.60 -14.49 -2.14
C TYR A 237 -9.52 -15.03 -3.25
N ILE A 238 -9.14 -16.15 -3.89
CA ILE A 238 -9.91 -16.79 -4.97
C ILE A 238 -11.27 -17.28 -4.47
N LEU A 239 -11.35 -17.77 -3.22
CA LEU A 239 -12.61 -18.20 -2.62
C LEU A 239 -13.67 -17.08 -2.63
N HIS A 240 -13.27 -15.82 -2.46
CA HIS A 240 -14.17 -14.66 -2.41
C HIS A 240 -14.21 -13.85 -3.72
N ASN A 241 -13.19 -13.97 -4.57
CA ASN A 241 -13.13 -13.33 -5.89
C ASN A 241 -12.51 -14.28 -6.94
N PRO A 242 -13.31 -15.21 -7.50
CA PRO A 242 -12.80 -16.23 -8.42
C PRO A 242 -12.21 -15.62 -9.69
N MET A 243 -10.92 -15.83 -9.91
CA MET A 243 -10.23 -15.41 -11.13
C MET A 243 -9.03 -16.31 -11.44
N PRO A 244 -8.65 -16.48 -12.71
CA PRO A 244 -7.43 -17.20 -13.07
C PRO A 244 -6.20 -16.38 -12.63
N ILE A 245 -5.25 -17.06 -12.01
CA ILE A 245 -3.96 -16.48 -11.63
C ILE A 245 -2.87 -17.38 -12.20
N THR A 246 -1.97 -16.81 -12.98
CA THR A 246 -0.81 -17.52 -13.56
C THR A 246 0.51 -16.96 -13.04
N PRO A 247 1.60 -17.74 -13.06
CA PRO A 247 2.92 -17.26 -12.64
C PRO A 247 3.38 -16.04 -13.45
N ASN A 248 3.08 -16.02 -14.75
CA ASN A 248 3.45 -14.93 -15.64
C ASN A 248 2.71 -13.63 -15.28
N GLN A 249 1.40 -13.72 -14.97
CA GLN A 249 0.65 -12.55 -14.52
C GLN A 249 1.17 -12.02 -13.17
N LEU A 250 1.46 -12.91 -12.21
CA LEU A 250 2.06 -12.49 -10.93
C LEU A 250 3.40 -11.78 -11.13
N LYS A 251 4.28 -12.32 -11.98
CA LYS A 251 5.55 -11.66 -12.30
C LYS A 251 5.33 -10.29 -12.94
N ALA A 252 4.45 -10.20 -13.93
CA ALA A 252 4.21 -8.96 -14.64
C ALA A 252 3.63 -7.88 -13.71
N CYS A 253 2.59 -8.20 -12.93
CA CYS A 253 2.02 -7.26 -11.95
C CYS A 253 3.02 -6.88 -10.85
N SER A 254 3.91 -7.79 -10.43
CA SER A 254 5.01 -7.46 -9.52
C SER A 254 5.98 -6.43 -10.11
N LEU A 255 6.33 -6.60 -11.40
CA LEU A 255 7.19 -5.64 -12.11
C LEU A 255 6.50 -4.29 -12.29
N TYR A 256 5.20 -4.27 -12.59
CA TYR A 256 4.43 -3.03 -12.66
C TYR A 256 4.55 -2.24 -11.36
N LYS A 257 4.42 -2.90 -10.19
CA LYS A 257 4.60 -2.24 -8.89
C LYS A 257 6.05 -1.81 -8.65
N ALA A 258 7.03 -2.67 -8.92
CA ALA A 258 8.44 -2.32 -8.78
C ALA A 258 8.82 -1.08 -9.61
N TRP A 259 8.32 -0.97 -10.85
CA TRP A 259 8.54 0.20 -11.72
C TRP A 259 7.88 1.47 -11.20
N ASN A 260 6.67 1.37 -10.64
CA ASN A 260 6.05 2.50 -9.96
C ASN A 260 6.89 3.01 -8.79
N VAL A 261 7.55 2.12 -8.05
CA VAL A 261 8.47 2.54 -6.98
C VAL A 261 9.74 3.15 -7.55
N ILE A 262 10.33 2.56 -8.60
CA ILE A 262 11.51 3.08 -9.30
C ILE A 262 11.30 4.53 -9.72
N TYR A 263 10.14 4.86 -10.29
CA TYR A 263 9.81 6.23 -10.68
C TYR A 263 9.77 7.20 -9.50
N ARG A 264 9.27 6.76 -8.35
CA ARG A 264 9.23 7.60 -7.14
C ARG A 264 10.61 7.80 -6.53
N VAL A 265 11.51 6.82 -6.63
CA VAL A 265 12.86 6.91 -6.06
C VAL A 265 13.90 7.47 -7.04
N ARG A 266 13.47 8.01 -8.19
CA ARG A 266 14.36 8.59 -9.21
C ARG A 266 15.24 9.72 -8.68
N ASP A 267 14.78 10.42 -7.66
CA ASP A 267 15.48 11.54 -7.02
C ASP A 267 16.03 11.16 -5.63
N ALA A 268 15.91 9.88 -5.23
CA ALA A 268 16.40 9.38 -3.94
C ALA A 268 17.92 9.20 -3.93
N THR A 269 18.46 8.86 -2.75
CA THR A 269 19.90 8.62 -2.59
C THR A 269 20.39 7.44 -3.43
N PRO A 270 21.69 7.38 -3.76
CA PRO A 270 22.27 6.25 -4.51
C PRO A 270 21.99 4.89 -3.87
N GLU A 271 21.93 4.80 -2.55
CA GLU A 271 21.67 3.56 -1.81
C GLU A 271 20.23 3.07 -2.04
N VAL A 272 19.25 3.99 -2.00
CA VAL A 272 17.84 3.66 -2.27
C VAL A 272 17.67 3.21 -3.72
N LYS A 273 18.29 3.92 -4.67
CA LYS A 273 18.30 3.54 -6.09
C LYS A 273 18.90 2.16 -6.29
N LYS A 274 20.06 1.89 -5.69
CA LYS A 274 20.74 0.59 -5.77
C LYS A 274 19.89 -0.54 -5.20
N GLU A 275 19.20 -0.33 -4.10
CA GLU A 275 18.30 -1.32 -3.52
C GLU A 275 17.11 -1.63 -4.44
N TRP A 276 16.52 -0.61 -5.08
CA TRP A 276 15.43 -0.82 -6.04
C TRP A 276 15.89 -1.45 -7.35
N LEU A 277 17.12 -1.19 -7.80
CA LEU A 277 17.73 -1.94 -8.92
C LEU A 277 17.89 -3.42 -8.59
N ARG A 278 18.42 -3.73 -7.40
CA ARG A 278 18.57 -5.12 -6.92
C ARG A 278 17.21 -5.83 -6.87
N ARG A 279 16.16 -5.14 -6.38
CA ARG A 279 14.78 -5.66 -6.34
C ARG A 279 14.20 -5.87 -7.73
N LEU A 280 14.43 -4.96 -8.68
CA LEU A 280 13.99 -5.12 -10.07
C LEU A 280 14.63 -6.36 -10.71
N GLU A 281 15.96 -6.48 -10.62
CA GLU A 281 16.70 -7.63 -11.14
C GLU A 281 16.23 -8.95 -10.50
N TRP A 282 16.06 -8.95 -9.17
CA TRP A 282 15.51 -10.11 -8.47
C TRP A 282 14.10 -10.48 -8.98
N THR A 283 13.25 -9.49 -9.26
CA THR A 283 11.88 -9.73 -9.74
C THR A 283 11.87 -10.36 -11.13
N LEU A 284 12.72 -9.87 -12.05
CA LEU A 284 12.89 -10.42 -13.39
C LEU A 284 13.33 -11.90 -13.35
N ASN A 285 14.28 -12.21 -12.47
CA ASN A 285 14.87 -13.54 -12.31
C ASN A 285 14.04 -14.49 -11.43
N SER A 286 13.06 -14.00 -10.68
CA SER A 286 12.28 -14.82 -9.75
C SER A 286 11.25 -15.70 -10.44
N ASP A 287 11.08 -16.92 -9.93
CA ASP A 287 10.01 -17.82 -10.37
C ASP A 287 8.79 -17.74 -9.43
N PHE A 288 7.59 -17.60 -10.01
CA PHE A 288 6.31 -17.55 -9.32
C PHE A 288 5.48 -18.83 -9.50
N SER A 289 6.04 -19.88 -10.11
CA SER A 289 5.35 -21.15 -10.38
C SER A 289 4.84 -21.86 -9.12
N TYR A 290 5.58 -21.78 -8.01
CA TYR A 290 5.26 -22.40 -6.71
C TYR A 290 3.94 -21.94 -6.08
N VAL A 291 3.35 -20.86 -6.60
CA VAL A 291 2.12 -20.26 -6.07
C VAL A 291 0.87 -21.00 -6.57
N VAL A 292 0.96 -21.60 -7.75
CA VAL A 292 -0.17 -22.17 -8.50
C VAL A 292 -0.10 -23.69 -8.64
N SER A 293 0.98 -24.29 -8.11
CA SER A 293 1.16 -25.73 -7.95
C SER A 293 0.35 -26.29 -6.78
#